data_AF-A0AAW2M513-F1
#
_entry.id   AF-A0AAW2M513-F1
#
_cell.length_a   1.000
_cell.length_b   1.000
_cell.length_c   1.000
_cell.angle_alpha   90.00
_cell.angle_beta   90.00
_cell.angle_gamma   90.00
#
_symmetry.space_group_name_H-M   'P 1'
#
loop_
_entity.id
_entity.type
_entity.pdbx_description
1 polymer ?
#
loop_
_entity_poly.entity_id
_entity_poly.type
_entity_poly.pdbx_seq_one_letter_code
_entity_poly.pdbx_strand_id
1 'polypeptide(L)'
;MSWVEQRVAIRALGHLASYERTFAPLAVYEDEVVTLAMNLASSCLEEVYSMFVGVKDRRKRLKYHCDLLTRGVGGVETENRKAEEWASQLQCWSIHLLNCFAVKERSITLICKQEFLKELSEMWGGLVNHSSPAGVGLIRILCYSKVGRENISKSRYVVENLCKLSRSSDDWQYMGIDCLLLLLNDPNTRYKVIEIATSHLVDLIELRNLGNRRNVGEAITKALVYDYKHMNSKIKNADVRRALEETWDFKIERRKKEQITCNEKLEGKRVMVKLIKQQANHKFMVGEIEEALLKYSEALEICPLRHRTERIVLYSNRARCNLLLRDPDSAISDATRALCLSSPPNSHANSLWTRSQAYDMKGMAKESLMDCILFVNVCIRSKADDRVKLPYYAVRMISKQMDSTWLFRAAQLKALSKQPEKAKEPSENSKSSTRGHVNAETIRTQVQNKSYISGQLMLHNSHDQ
;
A
#
# COMPACT_ATOMS: atom_id res chain seq x y z
N MET A 1 5.37 32.55 8.28
CA MET A 1 4.51 31.77 9.20
C MET A 1 5.28 30.56 9.67
N SER A 2 5.17 30.20 10.95
CA SER A 2 5.70 28.92 11.45
C SER A 2 4.86 27.74 10.95
N TRP A 3 5.41 26.53 10.98
CA TRP A 3 4.69 25.30 10.63
C TRP A 3 3.39 25.10 11.43
N VAL A 4 3.33 25.60 12.67
CA VAL A 4 2.13 25.58 13.51
C VAL A 4 1.05 26.52 12.94
N GLU A 5 1.44 27.73 12.53
CA GLU A 5 0.53 28.68 11.89
C GLU A 5 0.08 28.20 10.51
N GLN A 6 0.99 27.65 9.70
CA GLN A 6 0.70 27.05 8.40
C GLN A 6 -0.36 25.94 8.53
N ARG A 7 -0.25 25.10 9.57
CA ARG A 7 -1.25 24.06 9.85
C ARG A 7 -2.64 24.62 10.14
N VAL A 8 -2.75 25.75 10.83
CA VAL A 8 -4.05 26.39 11.08
C VAL A 8 -4.60 27.00 9.79
N ALA A 9 -3.75 27.71 9.04
CA ALA A 9 -4.14 28.36 7.79
C ALA A 9 -4.61 27.35 6.74
N ILE A 10 -3.86 26.26 6.51
CA ILE A 10 -4.22 25.25 5.51
C ILE A 10 -5.54 24.55 5.87
N ARG A 11 -5.80 24.34 7.16
CA ARG A 11 -7.06 23.77 7.62
C ARG A 11 -8.22 24.71 7.32
N ALA A 12 -8.07 26.00 7.62
CA ALA A 12 -9.09 27.01 7.35
C ALA A 12 -9.37 27.12 5.84
N LEU A 13 -8.32 27.19 5.01
CA LEU A 13 -8.43 27.21 3.56
C LEU A 13 -9.09 25.93 3.02
N GLY A 14 -8.73 24.75 3.54
CA GLY A 14 -9.36 23.48 3.19
C GLY A 14 -10.86 23.47 3.48
N HIS A 15 -11.28 24.01 4.63
CA HIS A 15 -12.70 24.18 4.95
C HIS A 15 -13.40 25.14 3.98
N LEU A 16 -12.82 26.30 3.69
CA LEU A 16 -13.37 27.25 2.73
C LEU A 16 -13.46 26.66 1.31
N ALA A 17 -12.49 25.86 0.90
CA ALA A 17 -12.47 25.22 -0.41
C ALA A 17 -13.49 24.08 -0.55
N SER A 18 -13.94 23.52 0.58
CA SER A 18 -14.85 22.37 0.59
C SER A 18 -16.28 22.76 0.21
N TYR A 19 -16.72 23.98 0.52
CA TYR A 19 -18.07 24.45 0.24
C TYR A 19 -18.13 25.35 -0.99
N GLU A 20 -19.14 25.18 -1.85
CA GLU A 20 -19.30 25.96 -3.07
C GLU A 20 -19.38 27.47 -2.82
N ARG A 21 -20.14 27.88 -1.80
CA ARG A 21 -20.35 29.30 -1.47
C ARG A 21 -19.06 30.02 -1.07
N THR A 22 -18.15 29.32 -0.41
CA THR A 22 -16.87 29.89 0.07
C THR A 22 -15.70 29.60 -0.87
N PHE A 23 -15.89 28.74 -1.87
CA PHE A 23 -14.86 28.41 -2.86
C PHE A 23 -14.61 29.58 -3.81
N ALA A 24 -15.64 30.27 -4.30
CA ALA A 24 -15.48 31.31 -5.32
C ALA A 24 -14.51 32.43 -4.91
N PRO A 25 -14.55 33.01 -3.68
CA PRO A 25 -13.56 33.98 -3.23
C PRO A 25 -12.14 33.43 -3.15
N LEU A 26 -12.00 32.16 -2.75
CA LEU A 26 -10.70 31.49 -2.68
C LEU A 26 -10.11 31.22 -4.06
N ALA A 27 -10.96 30.89 -5.02
CA ALA A 27 -10.57 30.54 -6.39
C ALA A 27 -10.01 31.71 -7.20
N VAL A 28 -10.13 32.95 -6.69
CA VAL A 28 -9.46 34.14 -7.24
C VAL A 28 -7.94 34.05 -7.07
N TYR A 29 -7.47 33.40 -6.00
CA TYR A 29 -6.06 33.23 -5.68
C TYR A 29 -5.57 31.81 -6.02
N GLU A 30 -6.21 31.15 -6.98
CA GLU A 30 -5.99 29.73 -7.31
C GLU A 30 -4.51 29.38 -7.48
N ASP A 31 -3.80 30.07 -8.39
CA ASP A 31 -2.41 29.73 -8.74
C ASP A 31 -1.49 29.82 -7.52
N GLU A 32 -1.66 30.86 -6.70
CA GLU A 32 -0.87 31.07 -5.49
C GLU A 32 -1.21 30.01 -4.42
N VAL A 33 -2.49 29.81 -4.13
CA VAL A 33 -2.97 28.87 -3.12
C VAL A 33 -2.56 27.44 -3.46
N VAL A 34 -2.72 27.02 -4.71
CA VAL A 34 -2.35 25.68 -5.17
C VAL A 34 -0.83 25.51 -5.13
N THR A 35 -0.05 26.48 -5.59
CA THR A 35 1.42 26.41 -5.55
C THR A 35 1.94 26.30 -4.12
N LEU A 36 1.40 27.12 -3.20
CA LEU A 36 1.77 27.07 -1.79
C LEU A 36 1.36 25.74 -1.14
N ALA A 37 0.17 25.21 -1.45
CA ALA A 37 -0.28 23.92 -0.94
C ALA A 37 0.56 22.74 -1.46
N MET A 38 0.97 22.76 -2.73
CA MET A 38 1.91 21.77 -3.29
C MET A 38 3.25 21.83 -2.55
N ASN A 39 3.85 23.02 -2.44
CA ASN A 39 5.12 23.21 -1.75
C ASN A 39 5.04 22.73 -0.29
N LEU A 40 3.96 23.08 0.41
CA LEU A 40 3.74 22.69 1.80
C LEU A 40 3.58 21.17 1.94
N ALA A 41 2.82 20.51 1.05
CA ALA A 41 2.69 19.06 1.06
C ALA A 41 4.04 18.34 0.89
N SER A 42 4.94 18.91 0.08
CA SER A 42 6.26 18.36 -0.20
C SER A 42 7.30 18.65 0.88
N SER A 43 7.28 19.84 1.49
CA SER A 43 8.34 20.29 2.41
C SER A 43 8.01 20.17 3.90
N CYS A 44 6.74 20.06 4.28
CA CYS A 44 6.34 20.23 5.68
C CYS A 44 7.00 19.24 6.65
N LEU A 45 7.27 18.00 6.22
CA LEU A 45 7.91 17.01 7.07
C LEU A 45 9.37 17.38 7.37
N GLU A 46 10.08 17.92 6.38
CA GLU A 46 11.46 18.41 6.55
C GLU A 46 11.50 19.67 7.41
N GLU A 47 10.53 20.57 7.24
CA GLU A 47 10.41 21.79 8.06
C GLU A 47 10.13 21.45 9.53
N VAL A 48 9.13 20.62 9.82
CA VAL A 48 8.81 20.21 11.21
C VAL A 48 9.97 19.44 11.84
N TYR A 49 10.66 18.59 11.07
CA TYR A 49 11.82 17.88 11.59
C TYR A 49 12.95 18.85 11.94
N SER A 50 13.37 19.70 11.01
CA SER A 50 14.49 20.61 11.20
C SER A 50 14.24 21.64 12.30
N MET A 51 13.01 22.16 12.39
CA MET A 51 12.65 23.21 13.36
C MET A 51 12.30 22.67 14.75
N PHE A 52 11.89 21.40 14.87
CA PHE A 52 11.35 20.88 16.14
C PHE A 52 11.89 19.49 16.51
N VAL A 53 11.55 18.46 15.74
CA VAL A 53 11.82 17.06 16.15
C VAL A 53 13.31 16.73 16.18
N GLY A 54 14.07 17.22 15.20
CA GLY A 54 15.53 17.07 15.10
C GLY A 54 16.33 17.97 16.04
N VAL A 55 15.68 18.92 16.72
CA VAL A 55 16.33 19.82 17.69
C VAL A 55 16.51 19.07 19.02
N LYS A 56 17.74 18.59 19.27
CA LYS A 56 18.11 17.82 20.47
C LYS A 56 18.03 18.63 21.76
N ASP A 57 18.42 19.90 21.71
CA ASP A 57 18.35 20.79 22.88
C ASP A 57 16.94 21.37 22.99
N ARG A 58 16.19 20.89 23.99
CA ARG A 58 14.81 21.34 24.25
C ARG A 58 14.71 22.85 24.45
N ARG A 59 15.75 23.50 25.00
CA ARG A 59 15.74 24.96 25.23
C ARG A 59 15.75 25.77 23.94
N LYS A 60 16.18 25.16 22.83
CA LYS A 60 16.17 25.78 21.49
C LYS A 60 14.82 25.63 20.78
N ARG A 61 13.89 24.82 21.30
CA ARG A 61 12.54 24.73 20.78
C ARG A 61 11.75 25.95 21.21
N LEU A 62 10.97 26.51 20.29
CA LEU A 62 10.11 27.65 20.59
C LEU A 62 9.06 27.24 21.63
N LYS A 63 9.02 27.97 22.75
CA LYS A 63 8.16 27.63 23.90
C LYS A 63 6.68 27.53 23.51
N TYR A 64 6.18 28.45 22.68
CA TYR A 64 4.79 28.43 22.24
C TYR A 64 4.44 27.21 21.38
N HIS A 65 5.39 26.64 20.61
CA HIS A 65 5.17 25.38 19.89
C HIS A 65 4.97 24.22 20.88
N CYS A 66 5.83 24.14 21.89
CA CYS A 66 5.72 23.14 22.95
C CYS A 66 4.38 23.27 23.71
N ASP A 67 4.02 24.49 24.10
CA ASP A 67 2.80 24.80 24.84
C ASP A 67 1.54 24.46 24.02
N LEU A 68 1.51 24.75 22.71
CA LEU A 68 0.38 24.41 21.85
C LEU A 68 0.24 22.89 21.60
N LEU A 69 1.35 22.16 21.47
CA LEU A 69 1.34 20.72 21.23
C LEU A 69 0.86 19.92 22.45
N THR A 70 1.26 20.37 23.65
CA THR A 70 1.09 19.60 24.90
C THR A 70 0.13 20.25 25.89
N ARG A 71 -0.33 21.48 25.63
CA ARG A 71 -1.10 22.30 26.58
C ARG A 71 -0.39 22.46 27.93
N GLY A 72 0.95 22.50 27.91
CA GLY A 72 1.79 22.62 29.10
C GLY A 72 2.02 21.31 29.87
N VAL A 73 1.49 20.18 29.40
CA VAL A 73 1.62 18.87 30.08
C VAL A 73 2.37 17.88 29.19
N GLY A 74 3.65 17.64 29.48
CA GLY A 74 4.40 16.57 28.80
C GLY A 74 5.92 16.65 28.91
N GLY A 75 6.56 15.58 28.43
CA GLY A 75 7.99 15.49 28.20
C GLY A 75 8.33 15.46 26.71
N VAL A 76 9.63 15.39 26.39
CA VAL A 76 10.15 15.42 25.01
C VAL A 76 9.52 14.35 24.10
N GLU A 77 9.21 13.17 24.65
CA GLU A 77 8.55 12.09 23.91
C GLU A 77 7.13 12.46 23.48
N THR A 78 6.33 13.03 24.39
CA THR A 78 4.97 13.49 24.10
C THR A 78 4.99 14.62 23.09
N GLU A 79 5.92 15.58 23.23
CA GLU A 79 6.13 16.67 22.28
C GLU A 79 6.45 16.13 20.87
N ASN A 80 7.39 15.19 20.76
CA ASN A 80 7.80 14.61 19.48
C ASN A 80 6.66 13.83 18.82
N ARG A 81 5.92 13.03 19.59
CA ARG A 81 4.76 12.29 19.07
C ARG A 81 3.68 13.24 18.55
N LYS A 82 3.39 14.32 19.28
CA LYS A 82 2.42 15.34 18.84
C LYS A 82 2.90 16.09 17.60
N ALA A 83 4.19 16.38 17.51
CA ALA A 83 4.77 17.00 16.32
C ALA A 83 4.66 16.08 15.09
N GLU A 84 4.86 14.77 15.25
CA GLU A 84 4.65 13.78 14.18
C GLU A 84 3.18 13.74 13.72
N GLU A 85 2.23 13.71 14.67
CA GLU A 85 0.80 13.80 14.37
C GLU A 85 0.46 15.07 13.59
N TRP A 86 0.96 16.22 14.02
CA TRP A 86 0.66 17.50 13.37
C TRP A 86 1.34 17.65 12.01
N ALA A 87 2.55 17.11 11.83
CA ALA A 87 3.21 17.08 10.53
C ALA A 87 2.44 16.23 9.52
N SER A 88 1.97 15.05 9.94
CA SER A 88 1.09 14.20 9.12
C SER A 88 -0.20 14.91 8.75
N GLN A 89 -0.84 15.61 9.71
CA GLN A 89 -2.04 16.41 9.45
C GLN A 89 -1.77 17.57 8.48
N LEU A 90 -0.66 18.28 8.65
CA LEU A 90 -0.26 19.38 7.78
C LEU A 90 -0.12 18.91 6.33
N GLN A 91 0.58 17.80 6.10
CA GLN A 91 0.70 17.22 4.76
C GLN A 91 -0.67 16.80 4.20
N CYS A 92 -1.47 16.08 5.00
CA CYS A 92 -2.77 15.60 4.56
C CYS A 92 -3.77 16.72 4.26
N TRP A 93 -3.78 17.80 5.04
CA TRP A 93 -4.66 18.94 4.80
C TRP A 93 -4.22 19.77 3.60
N SER A 94 -2.92 19.83 3.32
CA SER A 94 -2.40 20.41 2.09
C SER A 94 -2.89 19.62 0.88
N ILE A 95 -2.79 18.29 0.92
CA ILE A 95 -3.32 17.41 -0.13
C ILE A 95 -4.85 17.53 -0.24
N HIS A 96 -5.56 17.63 0.89
CA HIS A 96 -7.02 17.84 0.89
C HIS A 96 -7.42 19.14 0.19
N LEU A 97 -6.70 20.24 0.44
CA LEU A 97 -6.95 21.49 -0.25
C LEU A 97 -6.77 21.33 -1.77
N LEU A 98 -5.66 20.71 -2.21
CA LEU A 98 -5.43 20.40 -3.62
C LEU A 98 -6.56 19.53 -4.21
N ASN A 99 -7.06 18.58 -3.43
CA ASN A 99 -8.18 17.74 -3.82
C ASN A 99 -9.45 18.54 -4.05
N CYS A 100 -9.75 19.54 -3.21
CA CYS A 100 -10.91 20.42 -3.39
C CYS A 100 -10.86 21.19 -4.73
N PHE A 101 -9.67 21.61 -5.18
CA PHE A 101 -9.48 22.23 -6.50
C PHE A 101 -9.61 21.21 -7.63
N ALA A 102 -8.96 20.04 -7.50
CA ALA A 102 -8.97 19.00 -8.53
C ALA A 102 -10.38 18.44 -8.80
N VAL A 103 -11.21 18.23 -7.76
CA VAL A 103 -12.61 17.78 -7.90
C VAL A 103 -13.45 18.80 -8.69
N LYS A 104 -13.11 20.08 -8.62
CA LYS A 104 -13.78 21.17 -9.36
C LYS A 104 -13.14 21.43 -10.72
N GLU A 105 -12.34 20.49 -11.21
CA GLU A 105 -11.60 20.55 -12.47
C GLU A 105 -10.66 21.76 -12.61
N ARG A 106 -10.21 22.33 -11.48
CA ARG A 106 -9.34 23.50 -11.42
C ARG A 106 -7.89 23.08 -11.15
N SER A 107 -6.93 23.85 -11.68
CA SER A 107 -5.48 23.66 -11.49
C SER A 107 -4.92 22.26 -11.77
N ILE A 108 -5.62 21.43 -12.54
CA ILE A 108 -5.16 20.06 -12.83
C ILE A 108 -3.79 20.06 -13.50
N THR A 109 -3.56 20.95 -14.46
CA THR A 109 -2.26 21.08 -15.15
C THR A 109 -1.13 21.43 -14.20
N LEU A 110 -1.38 22.32 -13.23
CA LEU A 110 -0.41 22.74 -12.23
C LEU A 110 -0.09 21.60 -11.25
N ILE A 111 -1.12 20.91 -10.74
CA ILE A 111 -0.97 19.76 -9.83
C ILE A 111 -0.28 18.58 -10.54
N CYS A 112 -0.52 18.40 -11.85
CA CYS A 112 0.06 17.31 -12.63
C CYS A 112 1.50 17.54 -13.10
N LYS A 113 2.21 18.53 -12.54
CA LYS A 113 3.67 18.67 -12.74
C LYS A 113 4.38 17.38 -12.33
N GLN A 114 5.31 16.92 -13.19
CA GLN A 114 5.93 15.60 -13.06
C GLN A 114 6.73 15.41 -11.76
N GLU A 115 7.36 16.47 -11.28
CA GLU A 115 8.10 16.47 -10.01
C GLU A 115 7.15 16.21 -8.84
N PHE A 116 6.09 17.01 -8.73
CA PHE A 116 5.10 16.87 -7.67
C PHE A 116 4.36 15.53 -7.73
N LEU A 117 4.03 15.01 -8.93
CA LEU A 117 3.38 13.70 -9.04
C LEU A 117 4.24 12.56 -8.46
N LYS A 118 5.57 12.62 -8.61
CA LYS A 118 6.47 11.62 -8.02
C LYS A 118 6.41 11.67 -6.51
N GLU A 119 6.56 12.86 -5.93
CA GLU A 119 6.47 13.07 -4.48
C GLU A 119 5.09 12.66 -3.95
N LEU A 120 4.02 13.08 -4.61
CA LEU A 120 2.63 12.76 -4.27
C LEU A 120 2.40 11.24 -4.22
N SER A 121 3.02 10.47 -5.11
CA SER A 121 2.90 9.00 -5.11
C SER A 121 3.56 8.33 -3.90
N GLU A 122 4.49 9.02 -3.23
CA GLU A 122 5.17 8.58 -2.02
C GLU A 122 4.49 9.08 -0.74
N MET A 123 3.70 10.16 -0.82
CA MET A 123 2.99 10.77 0.31
C MET A 123 1.95 9.81 0.88
N TRP A 124 2.41 9.03 1.85
CA TRP A 124 1.61 8.09 2.62
C TRP A 124 1.12 8.78 3.89
N GLY A 125 -0.19 8.75 4.14
CA GLY A 125 -0.81 9.32 5.35
C GLY A 125 -0.36 8.65 6.65
N GLY A 126 0.46 7.60 6.56
CA GLY A 126 1.02 6.85 7.67
C GLY A 126 -0.03 6.08 8.45
N LEU A 127 0.38 5.51 9.58
CA LEU A 127 -0.53 4.90 10.56
C LEU A 127 -1.26 5.95 11.41
N VAL A 128 -0.77 7.19 11.39
CA VAL A 128 -1.21 8.28 12.27
C VAL A 128 -2.49 8.94 11.75
N ASN A 129 -2.69 8.99 10.42
CA ASN A 129 -3.87 9.57 9.80
C ASN A 129 -4.59 8.57 8.88
N HIS A 130 -5.30 7.63 9.51
CA HIS A 130 -5.98 6.51 8.87
C HIS A 130 -7.23 6.89 8.06
N SER A 131 -7.77 8.11 8.21
CA SER A 131 -8.95 8.58 7.47
C SER A 131 -8.63 9.28 6.16
N SER A 132 -7.36 9.64 5.94
CA SER A 132 -6.94 10.33 4.72
C SER A 132 -6.33 9.36 3.72
N PRO A 133 -6.83 9.28 2.47
CA PRO A 133 -6.18 8.53 1.41
C PRO A 133 -4.86 9.18 0.95
N ALA A 134 -4.45 10.29 1.58
CA ALA A 134 -3.21 11.01 1.31
C ALA A 134 -2.97 11.21 -0.19
N GLY A 135 -1.75 10.98 -0.67
CA GLY A 135 -1.39 11.25 -2.05
C GLY A 135 -2.15 10.43 -3.08
N VAL A 136 -2.43 9.14 -2.80
CA VAL A 136 -3.18 8.30 -3.75
C VAL A 136 -4.62 8.78 -3.93
N GLY A 137 -5.23 9.35 -2.90
CA GLY A 137 -6.56 9.95 -3.01
C GLY A 137 -6.60 11.05 -4.06
N LEU A 138 -5.63 11.97 -4.02
CA LEU A 138 -5.51 13.03 -5.02
C LEU A 138 -5.17 12.47 -6.40
N ILE A 139 -4.24 11.52 -6.51
CA ILE A 139 -3.91 10.84 -7.79
C ILE A 139 -5.16 10.23 -8.43
N ARG A 140 -6.01 9.60 -7.62
CA ARG A 140 -7.27 9.02 -8.07
C ARG A 140 -8.22 10.08 -8.64
N ILE A 141 -8.36 11.23 -7.98
CA ILE A 141 -9.18 12.33 -8.49
C ILE A 141 -8.61 12.87 -9.80
N LEU A 142 -7.29 13.03 -9.90
CA LEU A 142 -6.64 13.48 -11.14
C LEU A 142 -6.90 12.52 -12.30
N CYS A 143 -6.95 11.20 -12.05
CA CYS A 143 -7.27 10.17 -13.05
C CYS A 143 -8.70 10.29 -13.64
N TYR A 144 -9.63 11.03 -13.03
CA TYR A 144 -10.94 11.27 -13.65
C TYR A 144 -10.83 12.25 -14.83
N SER A 145 -9.87 13.17 -14.80
CA SER A 145 -9.60 14.09 -15.89
C SER A 145 -8.71 13.48 -16.98
N LYS A 146 -8.91 13.86 -18.24
CA LYS A 146 -8.05 13.44 -19.36
C LYS A 146 -6.60 13.93 -19.18
N VAL A 147 -6.43 15.18 -18.77
CA VAL A 147 -5.13 15.81 -18.53
C VAL A 147 -4.36 15.08 -17.42
N GLY A 148 -5.04 14.72 -16.33
CA GLY A 148 -4.43 13.98 -15.24
C GLY A 148 -3.97 12.59 -15.65
N ARG A 149 -4.81 11.82 -16.35
CA ARG A 149 -4.41 10.50 -16.88
C ARG A 149 -3.20 10.60 -17.80
N GLU A 150 -3.20 11.57 -18.72
CA GLU A 150 -2.10 11.74 -19.65
C GLU A 150 -0.78 12.02 -18.92
N ASN A 151 -0.78 12.90 -17.92
CA ASN A 151 0.41 13.23 -17.15
C ASN A 151 0.87 12.09 -16.22
N ILE A 152 -0.05 11.40 -15.56
CA ILE A 152 0.27 10.26 -14.68
C ILE A 152 0.88 9.12 -15.52
N SER A 153 0.31 8.84 -16.70
CA SER A 153 0.81 7.78 -17.59
C SER A 153 2.23 8.02 -18.14
N LYS A 154 2.70 9.27 -18.14
CA LYS A 154 4.06 9.64 -18.57
C LYS A 154 5.10 9.29 -17.50
N SER A 155 4.71 9.21 -16.22
CA SER A 155 5.62 8.91 -15.11
C SER A 155 5.62 7.42 -14.78
N ARG A 156 6.64 6.70 -15.29
CA ARG A 156 6.86 5.29 -14.94
C ARG A 156 6.89 5.06 -13.43
N TYR A 157 7.54 5.96 -12.70
CA TYR A 157 7.69 5.89 -11.24
C TYR A 157 6.33 5.89 -10.50
N VAL A 158 5.43 6.79 -10.91
CA VAL A 158 4.09 6.89 -10.30
C VAL A 158 3.27 5.65 -10.61
N VAL A 159 3.33 5.16 -11.85
CA VAL A 159 2.63 3.92 -12.25
C VAL A 159 3.15 2.72 -11.47
N GLU A 160 4.47 2.60 -11.28
CA GLU A 160 5.09 1.55 -10.45
C GLU A 160 4.62 1.61 -8.99
N ASN A 161 4.52 2.81 -8.40
CA ASN A 161 4.00 2.97 -7.04
C ASN A 161 2.50 2.62 -6.92
N LEU A 162 1.69 2.95 -7.93
CA LEU A 162 0.30 2.47 -8.00
C LEU A 162 0.23 0.94 -8.11
N CYS A 163 1.15 0.32 -8.86
CA CYS A 163 1.27 -1.13 -8.97
C CYS A 163 1.62 -1.79 -7.62
N LYS A 164 2.61 -1.25 -6.89
CA LYS A 164 2.94 -1.71 -5.53
C LYS A 164 1.73 -1.59 -4.60
N LEU A 165 1.03 -0.45 -4.63
CA LEU A 165 -0.16 -0.23 -3.81
C LEU A 165 -1.28 -1.21 -4.15
N SER A 166 -1.46 -1.58 -5.42
CA SER A 166 -2.49 -2.53 -5.86
C SER A 166 -2.32 -3.93 -5.23
N ARG A 167 -1.09 -4.32 -4.85
CA ARG A 167 -0.79 -5.57 -4.13
C ARG A 167 -0.69 -5.39 -2.60
N SER A 168 -0.79 -4.18 -2.08
CA SER A 168 -0.68 -3.92 -0.63
C SER A 168 -1.91 -4.42 0.15
N SER A 169 -1.74 -4.69 1.44
CA SER A 169 -2.82 -4.94 2.40
C SER A 169 -3.31 -3.67 3.12
N ASP A 170 -3.04 -2.51 2.53
CA ASP A 170 -3.59 -1.21 2.93
C ASP A 170 -5.07 -1.11 2.54
N ASP A 171 -5.83 -0.32 3.29
CA ASP A 171 -7.24 -0.01 2.99
C ASP A 171 -7.35 0.73 1.64
N TRP A 172 -6.26 1.36 1.20
CA TRP A 172 -6.14 2.04 -0.09
C TRP A 172 -5.78 1.13 -1.27
N GLN A 173 -5.70 -0.19 -1.08
CA GLN A 173 -5.44 -1.15 -2.17
C GLN A 173 -6.37 -0.92 -3.37
N TYR A 174 -7.67 -0.71 -3.09
CA TYR A 174 -8.66 -0.44 -4.15
C TYR A 174 -8.33 0.82 -4.94
N MET A 175 -7.87 1.90 -4.30
CA MET A 175 -7.55 3.14 -5.00
C MET A 175 -6.41 2.95 -6.00
N GLY A 176 -5.39 2.15 -5.63
CA GLY A 176 -4.33 1.77 -6.55
C GLY A 176 -4.86 1.01 -7.77
N ILE A 177 -5.74 0.02 -7.53
CA ILE A 177 -6.40 -0.74 -8.61
C ILE A 177 -7.26 0.20 -9.48
N ASP A 178 -8.09 1.06 -8.89
CA ASP A 178 -9.00 1.97 -9.57
C ASP A 178 -8.24 2.95 -10.48
N CYS A 179 -7.14 3.52 -9.99
CA CYS A 179 -6.26 4.38 -10.80
C CYS A 179 -5.70 3.62 -12.01
N LEU A 180 -5.19 2.41 -11.81
CA LEU A 180 -4.65 1.59 -12.91
C LEU A 180 -5.75 1.23 -13.92
N LEU A 181 -6.97 0.92 -13.47
CA LEU A 181 -8.10 0.65 -14.35
C LEU A 181 -8.49 1.89 -15.17
N LEU A 182 -8.57 3.07 -14.55
CA LEU A 182 -8.84 4.33 -15.26
C LEU A 182 -7.79 4.61 -16.34
N LEU A 183 -6.51 4.36 -16.05
CA LEU A 183 -5.42 4.53 -17.01
C LEU A 183 -5.40 3.46 -18.12
N LEU A 184 -5.79 2.22 -17.82
CA LEU A 184 -5.84 1.14 -18.80
C LEU A 184 -7.05 1.24 -19.72
N ASN A 185 -8.17 1.77 -19.22
CA ASN A 185 -9.40 1.93 -20.00
C ASN A 185 -9.36 3.16 -20.92
N ASP A 186 -8.46 4.12 -20.69
CA ASP A 186 -8.24 5.24 -21.62
C ASP A 186 -7.29 4.82 -22.77
N PRO A 187 -7.75 4.86 -24.03
CA PRO A 187 -6.95 4.46 -25.20
C PRO A 187 -5.61 5.20 -25.34
N ASN A 188 -5.53 6.45 -24.86
CA ASN A 188 -4.34 7.29 -25.01
C ASN A 188 -3.22 6.92 -24.02
N THR A 189 -3.59 6.37 -22.86
CA THR A 189 -2.65 6.06 -21.78
C THR A 189 -2.37 4.57 -21.65
N ARG A 190 -3.29 3.72 -22.11
CA ARG A 190 -3.25 2.26 -21.99
C ARG A 190 -1.88 1.66 -22.29
N TYR A 191 -1.29 1.97 -23.45
CA TYR A 191 -0.04 1.34 -23.90
C TYR A 191 1.17 1.67 -23.03
N LYS A 192 1.19 2.87 -22.43
CA LYS A 192 2.26 3.28 -21.51
C LYS A 192 2.17 2.55 -20.18
N VAL A 193 0.96 2.21 -19.77
CA VAL A 193 0.67 1.65 -18.45
C VAL A 193 0.61 0.13 -18.46
N ILE A 194 0.11 -0.48 -19.53
CA ILE A 194 -0.08 -1.95 -19.62
C ILE A 194 1.24 -2.71 -19.47
N GLU A 195 2.34 -2.20 -20.02
CA GLU A 195 3.65 -2.84 -19.91
C GLU A 195 4.19 -2.87 -18.47
N ILE A 196 3.78 -1.92 -17.63
CA ILE A 196 4.20 -1.81 -16.23
C ILE A 196 3.22 -2.57 -15.32
N ALA A 197 1.91 -2.39 -15.55
CA ALA A 197 0.86 -2.84 -14.66
C ALA A 197 0.52 -4.33 -14.79
N THR A 198 0.75 -4.94 -15.95
CA THR A 198 0.33 -6.32 -16.22
C THR A 198 0.90 -7.31 -15.20
N SER A 199 2.20 -7.25 -14.93
CA SER A 199 2.85 -8.17 -13.99
C SER A 199 2.23 -8.13 -12.59
N HIS A 200 1.65 -7.00 -12.20
CA HIS A 200 1.02 -6.81 -10.89
C HIS A 200 -0.46 -7.19 -10.87
N LEU A 201 -1.20 -6.72 -11.87
CA LEU A 201 -2.64 -6.91 -11.95
C LEU A 201 -3.06 -8.36 -12.22
N VAL A 202 -2.21 -9.16 -12.89
CA VAL A 202 -2.47 -10.58 -13.15
C VAL A 202 -2.66 -11.36 -11.84
N ASP A 203 -1.99 -10.97 -10.76
CA ASP A 203 -2.14 -11.65 -9.46
C ASP A 203 -3.47 -11.36 -8.76
N LEU A 204 -4.18 -10.32 -9.22
CA LEU A 204 -5.41 -9.81 -8.62
C LEU A 204 -6.67 -10.26 -9.37
N ILE A 205 -6.55 -10.98 -10.49
CA ILE A 205 -7.68 -11.37 -11.36
C ILE A 205 -8.71 -12.30 -10.68
N GLU A 206 -8.31 -12.97 -9.60
CA GLU A 206 -9.19 -13.87 -8.82
C GLU A 206 -9.79 -13.20 -7.57
N LEU A 207 -9.53 -11.90 -7.36
CA LEU A 207 -10.08 -11.09 -6.29
C LEU A 207 -11.58 -10.88 -6.50
N ARG A 208 -12.41 -11.40 -5.59
CA ARG A 208 -13.87 -11.27 -5.72
C ARG A 208 -14.36 -9.92 -5.24
N ASN A 209 -14.12 -9.63 -3.97
CA ASN A 209 -14.61 -8.43 -3.31
C ASN A 209 -13.44 -7.67 -2.71
N LEU A 210 -13.58 -6.36 -2.55
CA LEU A 210 -12.66 -5.52 -1.79
C LEU A 210 -13.49 -4.41 -1.12
N GLY A 211 -13.71 -4.54 0.20
CA GLY A 211 -14.73 -3.76 0.90
C GLY A 211 -16.12 -3.96 0.28
N ASN A 212 -16.80 -2.86 -0.03
CA ASN A 212 -18.12 -2.86 -0.68
C ASN A 212 -18.08 -3.18 -2.20
N ARG A 213 -16.89 -3.18 -2.83
CA ARG A 213 -16.76 -3.40 -4.27
C ARG A 213 -16.78 -4.89 -4.57
N ARG A 214 -17.64 -5.30 -5.51
CA ARG A 214 -17.75 -6.68 -6.00
C ARG A 214 -17.14 -6.80 -7.40
N ASN A 215 -16.75 -8.00 -7.79
CA ASN A 215 -16.23 -8.35 -9.11
C ASN A 215 -14.95 -7.60 -9.52
N VAL A 216 -14.10 -7.24 -8.55
CA VAL A 216 -12.87 -6.45 -8.79
C VAL A 216 -11.94 -7.18 -9.78
N GLY A 217 -11.67 -8.47 -9.55
CA GLY A 217 -10.83 -9.28 -10.41
C GLY A 217 -11.39 -9.46 -11.82
N GLU A 218 -12.71 -9.43 -12.00
CA GLU A 218 -13.33 -9.46 -13.32
C GLU A 218 -13.16 -8.13 -14.07
N ALA A 219 -13.26 -6.98 -13.36
CA ALA A 219 -12.95 -5.68 -13.93
C ALA A 219 -11.48 -5.59 -14.36
N ILE A 220 -10.56 -6.15 -13.57
CA ILE A 220 -9.13 -6.26 -13.91
C ILE A 220 -8.94 -7.13 -15.15
N THR A 221 -9.54 -8.33 -15.19
CA THR A 221 -9.46 -9.21 -16.37
C THR A 221 -9.97 -8.50 -17.63
N LYS A 222 -11.12 -7.81 -17.55
CA LYS A 222 -11.64 -7.04 -18.67
C LYS A 222 -10.65 -5.96 -19.09
N ALA A 223 -10.14 -5.15 -18.16
CA ALA A 223 -9.20 -4.09 -18.49
C ALA A 223 -7.89 -4.61 -19.09
N LEU A 224 -7.36 -5.75 -18.62
CA LEU A 224 -6.14 -6.34 -19.19
C LEU A 224 -6.37 -6.90 -20.59
N VAL A 225 -7.47 -7.62 -20.80
CA VAL A 225 -7.65 -8.48 -21.98
C VAL A 225 -8.69 -7.94 -22.99
N TYR A 226 -9.24 -6.75 -22.76
CA TYR A 226 -10.28 -6.09 -23.57
C TYR A 226 -10.05 -6.20 -25.09
N ASP A 227 -8.80 -6.07 -25.56
CA ASP A 227 -8.45 -6.12 -26.99
C ASP A 227 -7.21 -7.00 -27.29
N TYR A 228 -6.87 -7.94 -26.41
CA TYR A 228 -5.61 -8.69 -26.51
C TYR A 228 -5.39 -9.34 -27.90
N LYS A 229 -6.43 -9.92 -28.53
CA LYS A 229 -6.34 -10.55 -29.86
C LYS A 229 -5.97 -9.60 -31.00
N HIS A 230 -6.37 -8.32 -30.91
CA HIS A 230 -6.06 -7.32 -31.94
C HIS A 230 -4.79 -6.50 -31.60
N MET A 231 -4.29 -6.60 -30.37
CA MET A 231 -3.26 -5.71 -29.81
C MET A 231 -1.89 -6.38 -29.63
N ASN A 232 -1.77 -7.68 -29.91
CA ASN A 232 -0.55 -8.46 -29.66
C ASN A 232 0.69 -7.92 -30.42
N SER A 233 0.49 -7.15 -31.49
CA SER A 233 1.54 -6.50 -32.27
C SER A 233 2.06 -5.18 -31.68
N LYS A 234 1.30 -4.51 -30.80
CA LYS A 234 1.67 -3.20 -30.22
C LYS A 234 2.44 -3.30 -28.90
N ILE A 235 2.35 -4.44 -28.21
CA ILE A 235 3.06 -4.69 -26.95
C ILE A 235 4.45 -5.19 -27.27
N LYS A 236 5.48 -4.46 -26.83
CA LYS A 236 6.88 -4.79 -27.17
C LYS A 236 7.43 -5.91 -26.31
N ASN A 237 7.02 -5.94 -25.03
CA ASN A 237 7.55 -6.90 -24.06
C ASN A 237 6.91 -8.29 -24.23
N ALA A 238 7.74 -9.29 -24.51
CA ALA A 238 7.32 -10.69 -24.69
C ALA A 238 6.72 -11.30 -23.42
N ASP A 239 7.24 -10.96 -22.24
CA ASP A 239 6.73 -11.49 -20.97
C ASP A 239 5.35 -10.92 -20.65
N VAL A 240 5.10 -9.65 -21.00
CA VAL A 240 3.78 -9.03 -20.88
C VAL A 240 2.77 -9.71 -21.80
N ARG A 241 3.15 -10.00 -23.05
CA ARG A 241 2.28 -10.75 -23.98
C ARG A 241 1.93 -12.13 -23.44
N ARG A 242 2.94 -12.88 -22.96
CA ARG A 242 2.74 -14.19 -22.35
C ARG A 242 1.81 -14.11 -21.13
N ALA A 243 2.01 -13.14 -20.24
CA ALA A 243 1.13 -12.97 -19.07
C ALA A 243 -0.32 -12.64 -19.46
N LEU A 244 -0.55 -11.88 -20.53
CA LEU A 244 -1.89 -11.60 -21.04
C LEU A 244 -2.54 -12.82 -21.70
N GLU A 245 -1.76 -13.62 -22.44
CA GLU A 245 -2.15 -14.92 -23.01
C GLU A 245 -2.59 -15.88 -21.90
N GLU A 246 -1.73 -16.10 -20.92
CA GLU A 246 -2.01 -16.94 -19.75
C GLU A 246 -3.26 -16.46 -19.01
N THR A 247 -3.45 -15.14 -18.89
CA THR A 247 -4.64 -14.57 -18.23
C THR A 247 -5.91 -14.85 -19.03
N TRP A 248 -5.86 -14.73 -20.36
CA TRP A 248 -6.99 -15.07 -21.24
C TRP A 248 -7.35 -16.55 -21.12
N ASP A 249 -6.36 -17.43 -21.24
CA ASP A 249 -6.55 -18.88 -21.19
C ASP A 249 -7.08 -19.32 -19.83
N PHE A 250 -6.53 -18.74 -18.76
CA PHE A 250 -6.94 -19.03 -17.39
C PHE A 250 -8.38 -18.56 -17.09
N LYS A 251 -8.72 -17.31 -17.41
CA LYS A 251 -10.02 -16.72 -17.02
C LYS A 251 -11.17 -17.07 -17.97
N ILE A 252 -10.88 -17.28 -19.25
CA ILE A 252 -11.90 -17.47 -20.28
C ILE A 252 -11.95 -18.92 -20.71
N GLU A 253 -10.85 -19.49 -21.21
CA GLU A 253 -10.89 -20.84 -21.77
C GLU A 253 -11.07 -21.91 -20.71
N ARG A 254 -10.21 -21.90 -19.68
CA ARG A 254 -10.25 -22.88 -18.60
C ARG A 254 -11.56 -22.81 -17.84
N ARG A 255 -12.07 -21.61 -17.57
CA ARG A 255 -13.39 -21.42 -16.93
C ARG A 255 -14.52 -22.05 -17.76
N LYS A 256 -14.54 -21.84 -19.09
CA LYS A 256 -15.52 -22.45 -19.99
C LYS A 256 -15.40 -23.98 -20.02
N LYS A 257 -14.17 -24.50 -20.15
CA LYS A 257 -13.88 -25.95 -20.15
C LYS A 257 -14.35 -26.61 -18.84
N GLU A 258 -14.06 -25.99 -17.70
CA GLU A 258 -14.46 -26.51 -16.38
C GLU A 258 -15.99 -26.44 -16.16
N GLN A 259 -16.68 -25.46 -16.76
CA GLN A 259 -18.14 -25.34 -16.66
C GLN A 259 -18.90 -26.46 -17.41
N ILE A 260 -18.31 -26.98 -18.49
CA ILE A 260 -18.88 -28.08 -19.29
C ILE A 260 -18.45 -29.45 -18.74
N THR A 261 -17.41 -29.50 -17.92
CA THR A 261 -16.87 -30.75 -17.37
C THR A 261 -17.80 -31.34 -16.30
N CYS A 262 -18.11 -32.64 -16.40
CA CYS A 262 -18.89 -33.37 -15.40
C CYS A 262 -18.28 -33.32 -13.99
N ASN A 263 -19.13 -33.26 -12.96
CA ASN A 263 -18.73 -33.21 -11.55
C ASN A 263 -17.83 -34.37 -11.12
N GLU A 264 -18.05 -35.60 -11.62
CA GLU A 264 -17.22 -36.77 -11.27
C GLU A 264 -15.76 -36.58 -11.69
N LYS A 265 -15.53 -36.06 -12.90
CA LYS A 265 -14.17 -35.75 -13.39
C LYS A 265 -13.51 -34.64 -12.56
N LEU A 266 -14.29 -33.67 -12.09
CA LEU A 266 -13.78 -32.59 -11.23
C LEU A 266 -13.43 -33.09 -9.83
N GLU A 267 -14.17 -34.07 -9.29
CA GLU A 267 -13.84 -34.71 -8.02
C GLU A 267 -12.61 -35.62 -8.14
N GLY A 268 -12.48 -36.37 -9.25
CA GLY A 268 -11.26 -37.12 -9.56
C GLY A 268 -10.01 -36.23 -9.60
N LYS A 269 -10.11 -35.05 -10.25
CA LYS A 269 -9.04 -34.03 -10.21
C LYS A 269 -8.75 -33.56 -8.79
N ARG A 270 -9.76 -33.40 -7.93
CA ARG A 270 -9.58 -32.99 -6.53
C ARG A 270 -8.81 -34.04 -5.73
N VAL A 271 -9.10 -35.32 -5.91
CA VAL A 271 -8.36 -36.41 -5.26
C VAL A 271 -6.90 -36.40 -5.71
N MET A 272 -6.66 -36.27 -7.02
CA MET A 272 -5.30 -36.17 -7.58
C MET A 272 -4.52 -34.99 -6.98
N VAL A 273 -5.16 -33.81 -6.90
CA VAL A 273 -4.55 -32.61 -6.29
C VAL A 273 -4.16 -32.84 -4.83
N LYS A 274 -4.98 -33.57 -4.05
CA LYS A 274 -4.65 -33.90 -2.66
C LYS A 274 -3.41 -34.79 -2.58
N LEU A 275 -3.29 -35.78 -3.45
CA LEU A 275 -2.12 -36.68 -3.51
C LEU A 275 -0.85 -35.92 -3.90
N ILE A 276 -0.89 -35.12 -4.97
CA ILE A 276 0.26 -34.31 -5.41
C ILE A 276 0.67 -33.33 -4.30
N LYS A 277 -0.31 -32.70 -3.61
CA LYS A 277 -0.03 -31.83 -2.47
C LYS A 277 0.67 -32.57 -1.33
N GLN A 278 0.30 -33.81 -1.04
CA GLN A 278 0.98 -34.62 -0.02
C GLN A 278 2.43 -34.91 -0.42
N GLN A 279 2.67 -35.25 -1.69
CA GLN A 279 4.03 -35.43 -2.22
C GLN A 279 4.84 -34.12 -2.11
N ALA A 280 4.26 -32.99 -2.52
CA ALA A 280 4.89 -31.67 -2.40
C ALA A 280 5.23 -31.33 -0.94
N ASN A 281 4.32 -31.60 -0.01
CA ASN A 281 4.55 -31.40 1.42
C ASN A 281 5.69 -32.30 1.93
N HIS A 282 5.75 -33.56 1.51
CA HIS A 282 6.84 -34.46 1.89
C HIS A 282 8.19 -33.93 1.40
N LYS A 283 8.28 -33.55 0.11
CA LYS A 283 9.46 -32.93 -0.50
C LYS A 283 9.90 -31.66 0.23
N PHE A 284 8.94 -30.81 0.58
CA PHE A 284 9.18 -29.61 1.38
C PHE A 284 9.77 -29.95 2.77
N MET A 285 9.23 -30.97 3.44
CA MET A 285 9.68 -31.38 4.77
C MET A 285 11.08 -32.00 4.78
N VAL A 286 11.47 -32.72 3.73
CA VAL A 286 12.83 -33.29 3.60
C VAL A 286 13.86 -32.27 3.09
N GLY A 287 13.43 -31.04 2.78
CA GLY A 287 14.31 -29.95 2.34
C GLY A 287 14.52 -29.85 0.83
N GLU A 288 13.85 -30.68 0.04
CA GLU A 288 13.88 -30.65 -1.43
C GLU A 288 12.93 -29.56 -1.96
N ILE A 289 13.31 -28.29 -1.77
CA ILE A 289 12.44 -27.13 -1.99
C ILE A 289 12.08 -26.94 -3.48
N GLU A 290 13.03 -27.16 -4.39
CA GLU A 290 12.78 -27.04 -5.84
C GLU A 290 11.79 -28.09 -6.33
N GLU A 291 11.92 -29.34 -5.88
CA GLU A 291 10.97 -30.40 -6.23
C GLU A 291 9.58 -30.13 -5.63
N ALA A 292 9.53 -29.62 -4.39
CA ALA A 292 8.28 -29.19 -3.77
C ALA A 292 7.59 -28.08 -4.59
N LEU A 293 8.36 -27.10 -5.07
CA LEU A 293 7.88 -26.00 -5.93
C LEU A 293 7.24 -26.54 -7.22
N LEU A 294 7.92 -27.47 -7.90
CA LEU A 294 7.41 -28.12 -9.11
C LEU A 294 6.11 -28.88 -8.83
N LYS A 295 6.06 -29.65 -7.74
CA LYS A 295 4.86 -30.41 -7.35
C LYS A 295 3.69 -29.53 -6.96
N TYR A 296 3.92 -28.41 -6.27
CA TYR A 296 2.85 -27.44 -6.01
C TYR A 296 2.33 -26.78 -7.29
N SER A 297 3.21 -26.52 -8.26
CA SER A 297 2.81 -25.98 -9.58
C SER A 297 1.97 -26.98 -10.37
N GLU A 298 2.39 -28.25 -10.40
CA GLU A 298 1.61 -29.36 -10.98
C GLU A 298 0.21 -29.46 -10.34
N ALA A 299 0.13 -29.39 -9.01
CA ALA A 299 -1.13 -29.39 -8.28
C ALA A 299 -2.03 -28.20 -8.66
N LEU A 300 -1.47 -26.99 -8.81
CA LEU A 300 -2.21 -25.79 -9.21
C LEU A 300 -2.78 -25.89 -10.64
N GLU A 301 -2.01 -26.48 -11.56
CA GLU A 301 -2.45 -26.70 -12.93
C GLU A 301 -3.65 -27.63 -13.02
N ILE A 302 -3.68 -28.67 -12.19
CA ILE A 302 -4.79 -29.64 -12.18
C ILE A 302 -5.98 -29.13 -11.35
N CYS A 303 -5.73 -28.30 -10.34
CA CYS A 303 -6.75 -27.87 -9.38
C CYS A 303 -7.87 -27.04 -10.03
N PRO A 304 -9.14 -27.49 -9.97
CA PRO A 304 -10.28 -26.73 -10.50
C PRO A 304 -10.37 -25.33 -9.89
N LEU A 305 -10.74 -24.33 -10.70
CA LEU A 305 -10.83 -22.92 -10.28
C LEU A 305 -11.85 -22.70 -9.16
N ARG A 306 -12.87 -23.57 -9.09
CA ARG A 306 -13.90 -23.53 -8.04
C ARG A 306 -13.38 -23.94 -6.66
N HIS A 307 -12.30 -24.73 -6.57
CA HIS A 307 -11.74 -25.24 -5.31
C HIS A 307 -10.79 -24.20 -4.68
N ARG A 308 -11.35 -23.05 -4.30
CA ARG A 308 -10.58 -21.89 -3.80
C ARG A 308 -9.77 -22.22 -2.57
N THR A 309 -10.33 -22.98 -1.63
CA THR A 309 -9.67 -23.38 -0.38
C THR A 309 -8.37 -24.14 -0.64
N GLU A 310 -8.41 -25.12 -1.54
CA GLU A 310 -7.24 -25.89 -1.93
C GLU A 310 -6.22 -25.01 -2.67
N ARG A 311 -6.67 -24.13 -3.58
CA ARG A 311 -5.80 -23.19 -4.30
C ARG A 311 -5.09 -22.21 -3.36
N ILE A 312 -5.75 -21.69 -2.33
CA ILE A 312 -5.12 -20.82 -1.31
C ILE A 312 -3.93 -21.52 -0.67
N VAL A 313 -4.11 -22.78 -0.25
CA VAL A 313 -3.04 -23.55 0.40
C VAL A 313 -1.90 -23.83 -0.56
N LEU A 314 -2.19 -24.21 -1.81
CA LEU A 314 -1.17 -24.48 -2.81
C LEU A 314 -0.35 -23.22 -3.14
N TYR A 315 -1.00 -22.10 -3.42
CA TYR A 315 -0.30 -20.82 -3.65
C TYR A 315 0.50 -20.38 -2.41
N SER A 316 -0.06 -20.50 -1.21
CA SER A 316 0.66 -20.15 0.01
C SER A 316 1.90 -21.01 0.24
N ASN A 317 1.85 -22.30 -0.08
CA ASN A 317 3.01 -23.19 0.09
C ASN A 317 4.05 -22.97 -1.02
N ARG A 318 3.61 -22.73 -2.26
CA ARG A 318 4.51 -22.37 -3.36
C ARG A 318 5.22 -21.04 -3.10
N ALA A 319 4.52 -20.04 -2.55
CA ALA A 319 5.11 -18.79 -2.10
C ALA A 319 6.22 -19.00 -1.05
N ARG A 320 6.01 -19.94 -0.10
CA ARG A 320 7.03 -20.29 0.90
C ARG A 320 8.25 -20.96 0.26
N CYS A 321 8.06 -21.80 -0.75
CA CYS A 321 9.17 -22.39 -1.50
C CYS A 321 9.99 -21.29 -2.19
N ASN A 322 9.32 -20.38 -2.93
CA ASN A 322 9.98 -19.24 -3.59
C ASN A 322 10.75 -18.36 -2.59
N LEU A 323 10.18 -18.09 -1.41
CA LEU A 323 10.86 -17.33 -0.37
C LEU A 323 12.15 -18.03 0.12
N LEU A 324 12.11 -19.34 0.32
CA LEU A 324 13.29 -20.14 0.71
C LEU A 324 14.35 -20.19 -0.40
N LEU A 325 13.92 -20.24 -1.66
CA LEU A 325 14.78 -20.17 -2.85
C LEU A 325 15.29 -18.75 -3.16
N ARG A 326 14.99 -17.78 -2.28
CA ARG A 326 15.39 -16.37 -2.43
C ARG A 326 14.85 -15.69 -3.69
N ASP A 327 13.68 -16.11 -4.16
CA ASP A 327 12.91 -15.43 -5.22
C ASP A 327 11.73 -14.66 -4.60
N PRO A 328 11.95 -13.39 -4.17
CA PRO A 328 10.91 -12.61 -3.54
C PRO A 328 9.79 -12.21 -4.52
N ASP A 329 10.06 -12.08 -5.81
CA ASP A 329 9.05 -11.64 -6.79
C ASP A 329 7.99 -12.72 -7.02
N SER A 330 8.42 -13.97 -7.21
CA SER A 330 7.48 -15.10 -7.30
C SER A 330 6.78 -15.36 -5.97
N ALA A 331 7.47 -15.18 -4.83
CA ALA A 331 6.85 -15.28 -3.51
C ALA A 331 5.74 -14.24 -3.29
N ILE A 332 5.96 -12.98 -3.70
CA ILE A 332 4.95 -11.91 -3.64
C ILE A 332 3.76 -12.24 -4.53
N SER A 333 4.00 -12.70 -5.75
CA SER A 333 2.94 -13.06 -6.71
C SER A 333 2.05 -14.16 -6.17
N ASP A 334 2.63 -15.27 -5.72
CA ASP A 334 1.87 -16.41 -5.20
C ASP A 334 1.15 -16.08 -3.89
N ALA A 335 1.79 -15.37 -2.96
CA ALA A 335 1.13 -14.96 -1.73
C ALA A 335 -0.02 -13.98 -2.01
N THR A 336 0.12 -13.09 -2.99
CA THR A 336 -0.96 -12.17 -3.41
C THR A 336 -2.14 -12.93 -4.00
N ARG A 337 -1.91 -13.95 -4.84
CA ARG A 337 -2.98 -14.81 -5.36
C ARG A 337 -3.72 -15.54 -4.25
N ALA A 338 -3.00 -16.10 -3.27
CA ALA A 338 -3.60 -16.73 -2.10
C ALA A 338 -4.49 -15.76 -1.29
N LEU A 339 -4.04 -14.51 -1.12
CA LEU A 339 -4.79 -13.45 -0.42
C LEU A 339 -6.01 -12.94 -1.20
N CYS A 340 -5.94 -12.94 -2.54
CA CYS A 340 -7.10 -12.65 -3.39
C CYS A 340 -8.16 -13.75 -3.33
N LEU A 341 -7.70 -14.99 -3.13
CA LEU A 341 -8.58 -16.15 -3.03
C LEU A 341 -9.29 -16.26 -1.68
N SER A 342 -8.65 -15.79 -0.60
CA SER A 342 -9.19 -15.87 0.77
C SER A 342 -10.52 -15.12 0.95
N SER A 343 -11.33 -15.59 1.90
CA SER A 343 -12.61 -14.97 2.25
C SER A 343 -12.67 -14.77 3.77
N PRO A 344 -12.64 -13.53 4.28
CA PRO A 344 -12.53 -12.26 3.53
C PRO A 344 -11.17 -12.11 2.80
N PRO A 345 -11.04 -11.20 1.81
CA PRO A 345 -9.75 -10.92 1.17
C PRO A 345 -8.69 -10.53 2.20
N ASN A 346 -7.42 -10.81 1.89
CA ASN A 346 -6.29 -10.50 2.76
C ASN A 346 -6.39 -11.10 4.18
N SER A 347 -7.02 -12.28 4.34
CA SER A 347 -7.23 -12.90 5.67
C SER A 347 -6.35 -14.13 5.93
N HIS A 348 -5.59 -14.60 4.93
CA HIS A 348 -4.75 -15.79 5.08
C HIS A 348 -3.40 -15.45 5.74
N ALA A 349 -3.28 -15.74 7.04
CA ALA A 349 -2.13 -15.38 7.87
C ALA A 349 -0.77 -15.84 7.29
N ASN A 350 -0.66 -17.09 6.83
CA ASN A 350 0.60 -17.61 6.29
C ASN A 350 1.04 -16.86 5.03
N SER A 351 0.10 -16.45 4.19
CA SER A 351 0.40 -15.67 2.98
C SER A 351 0.81 -14.24 3.32
N LEU A 352 0.14 -13.59 4.28
CA LEU A 352 0.56 -12.27 4.78
C LEU A 352 1.99 -12.31 5.32
N TRP A 353 2.30 -13.30 6.16
CA TRP A 353 3.64 -13.43 6.73
C TRP A 353 4.72 -13.78 5.69
N THR A 354 4.38 -14.61 4.70
CA THR A 354 5.33 -14.95 3.62
C THR A 354 5.59 -13.72 2.75
N ARG A 355 4.54 -12.96 2.41
CA ARG A 355 4.64 -11.77 1.57
C ARG A 355 5.33 -10.61 2.29
N SER A 356 5.13 -10.44 3.60
CA SER A 356 5.84 -9.41 4.37
C SER A 356 7.36 -9.64 4.39
N GLN A 357 7.81 -10.89 4.46
CA GLN A 357 9.23 -11.25 4.37
C GLN A 357 9.78 -11.03 2.97
N ALA A 358 9.02 -11.38 1.93
CA ALA A 358 9.41 -11.12 0.55
C ALA A 358 9.52 -9.61 0.25
N TYR A 359 8.58 -8.80 0.77
CA TYR A 359 8.67 -7.33 0.68
C TYR A 359 9.88 -6.77 1.44
N ASP A 360 10.19 -7.30 2.63
CA ASP A 360 11.40 -6.92 3.37
C ASP A 360 12.68 -7.20 2.55
N MET A 361 12.76 -8.35 1.89
CA MET A 361 13.88 -8.69 0.99
C MET A 361 14.03 -7.71 -0.19
N LYS A 362 12.92 -7.12 -0.67
CA LYS A 362 12.92 -6.11 -1.73
C LYS A 362 13.15 -4.67 -1.23
N GLY A 363 13.28 -4.45 0.08
CA GLY A 363 13.33 -3.11 0.67
C GLY A 363 11.99 -2.36 0.61
N MET A 364 10.88 -3.07 0.39
CA MET A 364 9.53 -2.52 0.33
C MET A 364 8.93 -2.42 1.75
N ALA A 365 9.49 -1.50 2.54
CA ALA A 365 9.23 -1.42 3.97
C ALA A 365 7.75 -1.12 4.31
N LYS A 366 7.09 -0.27 3.52
CA LYS A 366 5.68 0.10 3.70
C LYS A 366 4.76 -1.10 3.51
N GLU A 367 4.94 -1.82 2.42
CA GLU A 367 4.15 -3.00 2.09
C GLU A 367 4.39 -4.13 3.10
N SER A 368 5.65 -4.33 3.51
CA SER A 368 6.01 -5.29 4.58
C SER A 368 5.32 -4.95 5.90
N LEU A 369 5.35 -3.68 6.33
CA LEU A 369 4.71 -3.22 7.56
C LEU A 369 3.20 -3.50 7.54
N MET A 370 2.51 -3.20 6.43
CA MET A 370 1.07 -3.42 6.32
C MET A 370 0.69 -4.90 6.39
N ASP A 371 1.45 -5.77 5.74
CA ASP A 371 1.25 -7.23 5.82
C ASP A 371 1.49 -7.75 7.24
N CYS A 372 2.52 -7.24 7.95
CA CYS A 372 2.80 -7.62 9.33
C CYS A 372 1.70 -7.18 10.31
N ILE A 373 1.19 -5.95 10.19
CA ILE A 373 0.09 -5.46 11.02
C ILE A 373 -1.16 -6.31 10.77
N LEU A 374 -1.49 -6.59 9.50
CA LEU A 374 -2.66 -7.40 9.18
C LEU A 374 -2.50 -8.86 9.64
N PHE A 375 -1.29 -9.43 9.53
CA PHE A 375 -0.96 -10.75 10.07
C PHE A 375 -1.24 -10.82 11.57
N VAL A 376 -0.76 -9.83 12.34
CA VAL A 376 -1.03 -9.74 13.78
C VAL A 376 -2.53 -9.65 14.06
N ASN A 377 -3.28 -8.85 13.30
CA ASN A 377 -4.74 -8.74 13.44
C ASN A 377 -5.44 -10.08 13.25
N VAL A 378 -5.04 -10.84 12.22
CA VAL A 378 -5.59 -12.17 11.97
C VAL A 378 -5.25 -13.13 13.12
N CYS A 379 -4.01 -13.11 13.62
CA CYS A 379 -3.60 -13.94 14.75
C CYS A 379 -4.39 -13.62 16.04
N ILE A 380 -4.64 -12.35 16.32
CA ILE A 380 -5.42 -11.92 17.49
C ILE A 380 -6.88 -12.38 17.36
N ARG A 381 -7.51 -12.16 16.20
CA ARG A 381 -8.92 -12.58 15.96
C ARG A 381 -9.14 -14.08 16.04
N SER A 382 -8.10 -14.89 15.75
CA SER A 382 -8.19 -16.34 15.79
C SER A 382 -8.13 -16.96 17.20
N LYS A 383 -7.76 -16.19 18.23
CA LYS A 383 -7.65 -16.66 19.62
C LYS A 383 -8.64 -15.92 20.51
N ALA A 384 -9.69 -16.62 20.94
CA ALA A 384 -10.77 -16.09 21.78
C ALA A 384 -10.37 -15.85 23.26
N ASP A 385 -9.08 -15.84 23.58
CA ASP A 385 -8.57 -15.78 24.96
C ASP A 385 -7.69 -14.53 25.17
N ASP A 386 -7.87 -13.88 26.32
CA ASP A 386 -7.37 -12.53 26.64
C ASP A 386 -5.83 -12.42 26.72
N ARG A 387 -5.12 -13.54 26.63
CA ARG A 387 -3.64 -13.60 26.73
C ARG A 387 -2.95 -13.87 25.40
N VAL A 388 -3.32 -13.13 24.35
CA VAL A 388 -2.62 -13.22 23.05
C VAL A 388 -1.16 -12.75 23.20
N LYS A 389 -0.24 -13.70 23.34
CA LYS A 389 1.20 -13.48 23.16
C LYS A 389 1.46 -13.32 21.66
N LEU A 390 1.78 -12.10 21.24
CA LEU A 390 2.21 -11.80 19.89
C LEU A 390 3.51 -12.56 19.56
N PRO A 391 3.64 -13.17 18.38
CA PRO A 391 4.89 -13.82 18.00
C PRO A 391 6.03 -12.80 17.98
N TYR A 392 7.12 -13.11 18.70
CA TYR A 392 8.27 -12.20 18.84
C TYR A 392 8.87 -11.78 17.49
N TYR A 393 8.94 -12.71 16.54
CA TYR A 393 9.43 -12.43 15.19
C TYR A 393 8.60 -11.37 14.46
N ALA A 394 7.28 -11.35 14.69
CA ALA A 394 6.38 -10.41 14.04
C ALA A 394 6.54 -9.02 14.64
N VAL A 395 6.66 -8.93 15.98
CA VAL A 395 6.97 -7.68 16.68
C VAL A 395 8.30 -7.09 16.20
N ARG A 396 9.34 -7.93 16.12
CA ARG A 396 10.67 -7.50 15.62
C ARG A 396 10.60 -6.98 14.19
N MET A 397 9.86 -7.64 13.30
CA MET A 397 9.69 -7.19 11.92
C MET A 397 8.93 -5.86 11.87
N ILE A 398 7.84 -5.72 12.64
CA ILE A 398 7.09 -4.46 12.73
C ILE A 398 7.99 -3.33 13.19
N SER A 399 8.77 -3.51 14.26
CA SER A 399 9.71 -2.47 14.72
C SER A 399 10.70 -2.06 13.62
N LYS A 400 11.32 -3.03 12.95
CA LYS A 400 12.25 -2.77 11.83
C LYS A 400 11.59 -1.93 10.72
N GLN A 401 10.37 -2.30 10.31
CA GLN A 401 9.69 -1.60 9.23
C GLN A 401 9.13 -0.24 9.68
N MET A 402 8.68 -0.10 10.92
CA MET A 402 8.26 1.18 11.48
C MET A 402 9.41 2.19 11.49
N ASP A 403 10.61 1.77 11.88
CA ASP A 403 11.78 2.65 11.84
C ASP A 403 12.15 3.07 10.41
N SER A 404 11.99 2.14 9.46
CA SER A 404 12.29 2.37 8.04
C SER A 404 11.24 3.25 7.35
N THR A 405 9.99 3.18 7.80
CA THR A 405 8.83 3.93 7.26
C THR A 405 8.47 5.15 8.11
N TRP A 406 9.31 5.49 9.09
CA TRP A 406 9.06 6.62 9.97
C TRP A 406 8.91 7.92 9.17
N LEU A 407 7.92 8.73 9.53
CA LEU A 407 7.51 9.91 8.77
C LEU A 407 8.67 10.88 8.51
N PHE A 408 9.57 11.02 9.48
CA PHE A 408 10.72 11.93 9.39
C PHE A 408 12.02 11.24 8.94
N ARG A 409 11.98 9.98 8.49
CA ARG A 409 13.18 9.21 8.14
C ARG A 409 14.03 9.89 7.08
N ALA A 410 13.40 10.41 6.02
CA ALA A 410 14.11 11.13 4.96
C ALA A 410 14.79 12.41 5.48
N ALA A 411 14.07 13.20 6.29
CA ALA A 411 14.60 14.43 6.90
C ALA A 411 15.76 14.14 7.87
N GLN A 412 15.66 13.06 8.66
CA GLN A 412 16.73 12.59 9.54
C GLN A 412 18.00 12.23 8.75
N LEU A 413 17.87 11.49 7.66
CA LEU A 413 19.03 11.10 6.83
C LEU A 413 19.69 12.34 6.19
N LYS A 414 18.90 13.30 5.69
CA LYS A 414 19.41 14.58 5.17
C LYS A 414 20.13 15.41 6.24
N ALA A 415 19.66 15.38 7.49
CA ALA A 415 20.32 16.10 8.58
C ALA A 415 21.65 15.46 9.00
N LEU A 416 21.73 14.13 8.96
CA LEU A 416 22.95 13.37 9.25
C LEU A 416 24.04 13.60 8.20
N SER A 417 23.67 13.70 6.92
CA SER A 417 24.65 13.95 5.84
C SER A 417 25.23 15.36 5.81
N LYS A 418 24.57 16.34 6.45
CA LYS A 418 25.03 17.73 6.55
C LYS A 418 26.00 17.99 7.72
N GLN A 419 26.27 16.99 8.56
CA GLN A 419 27.28 17.11 9.63
C GLN A 419 28.67 16.82 9.03
N PRO A 420 29.67 17.71 9.15
CA PRO A 420 31.03 17.39 8.73
C PRO A 420 31.58 16.25 9.57
N GLU A 421 32.29 15.31 8.93
CA GLU A 421 33.00 14.20 9.60
C GLU A 421 33.98 14.76 10.63
N LYS A 422 33.56 14.82 11.90
CA LYS A 422 34.49 14.96 13.02
C LYS A 422 35.05 13.57 13.32
N ALA A 423 36.39 13.51 13.32
CA ALA A 423 37.22 12.33 13.51
C ALA A 423 36.69 11.40 14.60
N LYS A 424 36.65 10.10 14.27
CA LYS A 424 36.42 9.02 15.22
C LYS A 424 37.64 8.88 16.13
N GLU A 425 37.49 9.24 17.40
CA GLU A 425 38.28 8.63 18.47
C GLU A 425 37.44 7.56 19.19
N PRO A 426 38.05 6.45 19.65
CA PRO A 426 37.32 5.32 20.20
C PRO A 426 37.02 5.58 21.68
N SER A 427 35.75 5.79 22.03
CA SER A 427 35.31 5.77 23.43
C SER A 427 34.22 4.71 23.65
N GLU A 428 34.63 3.74 24.45
CA GLU A 428 33.92 2.70 25.18
C GLU A 428 32.41 2.91 25.43
N ASN A 429 31.65 1.84 25.20
CA ASN A 429 30.44 1.44 25.95
C ASN A 429 29.45 2.55 26.37
N SER A 430 28.99 3.38 25.43
CA SER A 430 27.68 4.00 25.60
C SER A 430 26.60 2.99 25.20
N LYS A 431 26.04 2.27 26.17
CA LYS A 431 24.74 1.61 26.02
C LYS A 431 23.75 2.66 25.51
N SER A 432 23.41 2.62 24.22
CA SER A 432 22.30 3.38 23.68
C SER A 432 21.01 2.83 24.30
N SER A 433 20.59 3.44 25.40
CA SER A 433 19.24 3.32 25.91
C SER A 433 18.30 4.08 24.96
N THR A 434 18.10 3.51 23.79
CA THR A 434 16.93 3.78 22.94
C THR A 434 16.24 2.45 22.69
N ARG A 435 16.02 1.68 23.76
CA ARG A 435 14.93 0.71 23.79
C ARG A 435 13.64 1.54 23.83
N GLY A 436 13.21 2.01 22.67
CA GLY A 436 11.79 2.14 22.41
C GLY A 436 11.22 0.73 22.53
N HIS A 437 10.84 0.33 23.74
CA HIS A 437 9.98 -0.81 23.92
C HIS A 437 8.72 -0.45 23.13
N VAL A 438 8.59 -0.99 21.91
CA VAL A 438 7.32 -0.98 21.21
C VAL A 438 6.40 -1.79 22.10
N ASN A 439 5.65 -1.07 22.93
CA ASN A 439 4.80 -1.65 23.94
C ASN A 439 3.73 -2.44 23.18
N ALA A 440 3.45 -3.68 23.59
CA ALA A 440 2.42 -4.50 22.97
C ALA A 440 1.06 -3.75 22.96
N GLU A 441 0.88 -2.80 23.88
CA GLU A 441 -0.23 -1.84 23.93
C GLU A 441 -0.27 -0.84 22.78
N THR A 442 0.87 -0.33 22.30
CA THR A 442 0.94 0.60 21.15
C THR A 442 0.60 -0.12 19.84
N ILE A 443 1.10 -1.36 19.70
CA ILE A 443 0.68 -2.23 18.59
C ILE A 443 -0.80 -2.56 18.73
N ARG A 444 -1.30 -2.95 19.93
CA ARG A 444 -2.73 -3.22 20.16
C ARG A 444 -3.63 -2.03 19.86
N THR A 445 -3.25 -0.81 20.24
CA THR A 445 -4.06 0.40 19.96
C THR A 445 -4.08 0.72 18.47
N GLN A 446 -2.96 0.59 17.75
CA GLN A 446 -2.93 0.77 16.29
C GLN A 446 -3.71 -0.33 15.55
N VAL A 447 -3.65 -1.56 16.04
CA VAL A 447 -4.43 -2.72 15.57
C VAL A 447 -5.93 -2.54 15.83
N GLN A 448 -6.32 -2.07 17.03
CA GLN A 448 -7.71 -1.82 17.41
C GLN A 448 -8.31 -0.67 16.59
N ASN A 449 -7.57 0.41 16.37
CA ASN A 449 -7.99 1.53 15.51
C ASN A 449 -8.23 1.09 14.06
N LYS A 450 -7.40 0.20 13.50
CA LYS A 450 -7.61 -0.37 12.16
C LYS A 450 -8.85 -1.29 12.11
N SER A 451 -9.13 -2.03 13.19
CA SER A 451 -10.29 -2.93 13.27
C SER A 451 -11.63 -2.22 13.43
N TYR A 452 -11.66 -1.08 14.13
CA TYR A 452 -12.87 -0.29 14.40
C TYR A 452 -13.37 0.44 13.14
N ILE A 453 -12.45 0.87 12.28
CA ILE A 453 -12.76 1.75 11.14
C ILE A 453 -13.14 0.96 9.89
N SER A 454 -12.72 -0.30 9.74
CA SER A 454 -13.29 -1.21 8.74
C SER A 454 -14.82 -1.34 8.88
N GLY A 455 -15.39 -1.04 10.06
CA GLY A 455 -16.83 -0.96 10.29
C GLY A 455 -17.45 0.42 9.99
N GLN A 456 -16.71 1.52 10.22
CA GLN A 456 -17.23 2.90 10.07
C GLN A 456 -17.03 3.51 8.67
N LEU A 457 -15.94 3.20 7.95
CA LEU A 457 -15.74 3.66 6.56
C LEU A 457 -16.76 3.06 5.57
N MET A 458 -17.48 2.01 5.97
CA MET A 458 -18.59 1.42 5.22
C MET A 458 -19.89 2.25 5.33
N LEU A 459 -20.02 3.11 6.35
CA LEU A 459 -21.21 3.93 6.62
C LEU A 459 -21.10 5.38 6.13
N HIS A 460 -19.91 5.85 5.75
CA HIS A 460 -19.71 7.21 5.21
C HIS A 460 -19.51 7.26 3.69
N ASN A 461 -19.25 6.12 3.04
CA ASN A 461 -19.25 6.01 1.57
C ASN A 461 -20.64 5.68 0.99
N SER A 462 -21.70 5.74 1.82
CA SER A 462 -23.10 5.51 1.44
C SER A 462 -23.92 6.80 1.24
N HIS A 463 -23.28 7.97 1.25
CA HIS A 463 -23.94 9.25 1.00
C HIS A 463 -23.58 9.94 -0.33
N ASP A 464 -22.91 9.22 -1.23
CA ASP A 464 -22.84 9.62 -2.65
C ASP A 464 -23.89 8.80 -3.44
N GLN A 465 -25.13 9.30 -3.42
CA GLN A 465 -26.14 9.07 -4.46
C GLN A 465 -26.52 10.42 -5.06
#